data_AF-A0A9W8IAJ9-F1
#
_entry.id   AF-A0A9W8IAJ9-F1
#
_cell.length_a   1.000
_cell.length_b   1.000
_cell.length_c   1.000
_cell.angle_alpha   90.00
_cell.angle_beta   90.00
_cell.angle_gamma   90.00
#
_symmetry.space_group_name_H-M   'P 1'
#
loop_
_entity.id
_entity.type
_entity.pdbx_description
1 polymer ?
#
loop_
_entity_poly.entity_id
_entity_poly.type
_entity_poly.pdbx_seq_one_letter_code
_entity_poly.pdbx_strand_id
1 'polypeptide(L)'
;MFKKAVCNWRVASQFYRQQRCIQPAMQQRGIRKRSLGISVEELESQSVPITKQVRELVNPSEHTRIKAARLLEQSNFNSILPATGSRNQKYETLEKLEELYSKAMVDTKGSLGREEYAAFLEGFCQLQDTGGCLRVLRDMRINGETPVTTQYAMVLKMSSDAFNARALFAVSEEMQAAGVSHDDSFFNNLLRCLGRTGQIEFGYSVYQEMLSRKVSPMATSYAPLIAGLASIDEVPLALQVMREALGRGVAFGQETYLELLHGAGKRMHHEAYKFCYTQLTTVFESQITEGDFLLGLSVAARNGDIALASDIVQQLQRLEYPLEEIHFEPLLDALIYRAQWQPAFNALGMMRKAGYGTTPATLRTLTRKLTVAPSKAEGLADLVYETLCASSKELPQIADAVTLNAMVAGLAQSGCVEAAMMRLTTWYDRLEIPRTVDSYAVVLAGCVPRRNKTVAEVLLSQMLDKDRLQPNKRVYESMIHVSLLQPNYEDAFVYLEAMKTQGIVPDWRTFASIARRCARMHDGRANKVIEEMRKLKMAVTPALLSYVQSFGDSSSSSSPDDPTLSTILDSNPFTV
;
A
#
# COMPACT_ATOMS: atom_id res chain seq x y z
N MET A 1 -13.12 19.54 25.11
CA MET A 1 -12.40 18.43 24.44
C MET A 1 -10.88 18.67 24.40
N PHE A 2 -10.40 19.88 24.11
CA PHE A 2 -8.97 20.27 24.23
C PHE A 2 -8.29 19.89 25.56
N LYS A 3 -8.91 20.19 26.72
CA LYS A 3 -8.41 19.75 28.04
C LYS A 3 -8.23 18.22 28.14
N LYS A 4 -9.09 17.46 27.45
CA LYS A 4 -9.04 15.98 27.39
C LYS A 4 -7.91 15.52 26.45
N ALA A 5 -7.67 16.22 25.34
CA ALA A 5 -6.56 15.97 24.42
C ALA A 5 -5.19 16.28 25.04
N VAL A 6 -5.07 17.41 25.76
CA VAL A 6 -3.86 17.77 26.54
C VAL A 6 -3.62 16.75 27.67
N CYS A 7 -4.67 16.31 28.37
CA CYS A 7 -4.57 15.20 29.33
C CYS A 7 -4.13 13.89 28.65
N ASN A 8 -4.71 13.52 27.50
CA ASN A 8 -4.34 12.30 26.78
C ASN A 8 -2.90 12.35 26.27
N TRP A 9 -2.40 13.52 25.85
CA TRP A 9 -0.98 13.71 25.49
C TRP A 9 -0.06 13.65 26.72
N ARG A 10 -0.47 14.19 27.88
CA ARG A 10 0.26 13.99 29.15
C ARG A 10 0.36 12.51 29.52
N VAL A 11 -0.73 11.75 29.34
CA VAL A 11 -0.75 10.29 29.58
C VAL A 11 0.11 9.55 28.54
N ALA A 12 0.00 9.87 27.25
CA ALA A 12 0.79 9.24 26.18
C ALA A 12 2.29 9.57 26.27
N SER A 13 2.65 10.80 26.65
CA SER A 13 4.04 11.21 26.88
C SER A 13 4.62 10.60 28.16
N GLN A 14 3.81 10.37 29.20
CA GLN A 14 4.19 9.54 30.35
C GLN A 14 4.39 8.08 29.96
N PHE A 15 3.54 7.53 29.07
CA PHE A 15 3.67 6.16 28.57
C PHE A 15 4.94 5.97 27.72
N TYR A 16 5.25 6.93 26.83
CA TYR A 16 6.50 6.96 26.05
C TYR A 16 7.74 7.16 26.92
N ARG A 17 7.65 7.92 28.03
CA ARG A 17 8.72 8.02 29.04
C ARG A 17 8.88 6.74 29.85
N GLN A 18 7.80 6.02 30.14
CA GLN A 18 7.84 4.73 30.84
C GLN A 18 8.45 3.62 29.98
N GLN A 19 8.21 3.58 28.67
CA GLN A 19 8.84 2.58 27.78
C GLN A 19 10.36 2.78 27.59
N ARG A 20 10.89 4.00 27.74
CA ARG A 20 12.33 4.26 27.68
C ARG A 20 13.09 4.03 29.00
N CYS A 21 12.38 3.80 30.11
CA CYS A 21 12.97 3.66 31.44
C CYS A 21 12.92 2.23 32.01
N ILE A 22 12.44 1.24 31.26
CA ILE A 22 12.43 -0.17 31.69
C ILE A 22 13.58 -0.92 31.01
N GLN A 23 14.78 -0.68 31.54
CA GLN A 23 15.99 -1.52 31.60
C GLN A 23 17.18 -0.56 31.85
N PRO A 24 17.88 -0.54 33.01
CA PRO A 24 17.76 -1.31 34.25
C PRO A 24 17.76 -0.42 35.53
N ALA A 25 16.70 -0.45 36.34
CA ALA A 25 16.73 0.10 37.71
C ALA A 25 15.79 -0.68 38.64
N MET A 26 15.99 -1.99 38.70
CA MET A 26 15.42 -2.87 39.72
C MET A 26 16.57 -3.58 40.42
N GLN A 27 17.26 -2.87 41.31
CA GLN A 27 17.90 -3.49 42.47
C GLN A 27 18.16 -2.42 43.55
N GLN A 28 17.80 -2.79 44.78
CA GLN A 28 18.05 -2.13 46.06
C GLN A 28 16.95 -1.22 46.62
N ARG A 29 16.07 -1.92 47.36
CA ARG A 29 15.36 -1.58 48.61
C ARG A 29 16.10 -0.53 49.46
N GLY A 30 15.49 0.25 50.34
CA GLY A 30 14.17 0.26 50.98
C GLY A 30 14.07 1.52 51.85
N ILE A 31 12.89 1.94 52.31
CA ILE A 31 12.43 1.76 53.70
C ILE A 31 11.00 2.30 53.80
N ARG A 32 10.23 1.70 54.72
CA ARG A 32 8.80 1.83 54.98
C ARG A 32 8.37 3.15 55.65
N LYS A 33 7.16 3.57 55.25
CA LYS A 33 6.02 4.24 55.93
C LYS A 33 6.11 4.58 57.43
N ARG A 34 5.62 5.80 57.74
CA ARG A 34 4.55 6.23 58.70
C ARG A 34 4.71 7.76 58.86
N SER A 35 3.73 8.63 59.09
CA SER A 35 2.26 8.68 59.24
C SER A 35 1.93 10.18 59.49
N LEU A 36 0.64 10.55 59.59
CA LEU A 36 0.03 11.89 59.81
C LEU A 36 -0.51 12.46 58.49
N GLY A 37 -1.81 12.52 58.19
CA GLY A 37 -2.98 12.50 59.07
C GLY A 37 -3.39 13.92 59.45
N ILE A 38 -3.84 14.73 58.48
CA ILE A 38 -4.63 15.95 58.71
C ILE A 38 -5.73 16.04 57.64
N SER A 39 -6.95 16.29 58.11
CA SER A 39 -8.24 16.31 57.42
C SER A 39 -8.48 17.60 56.63
N VAL A 40 -9.45 17.53 55.71
CA VAL A 40 -9.81 18.50 54.66
C VAL A 40 -10.57 19.75 55.17
N GLU A 41 -10.49 20.11 56.46
CA GLU A 41 -11.32 21.20 57.03
C GLU A 41 -10.56 22.39 57.63
N GLU A 42 -9.24 22.52 57.45
CA GLU A 42 -8.45 23.67 57.95
C GLU A 42 -7.97 24.66 56.88
N LEU A 43 -8.41 24.53 55.62
CA LEU A 43 -7.96 25.40 54.52
C LEU A 43 -8.93 26.53 54.12
N GLU A 44 -10.07 26.71 54.81
CA GLU A 44 -11.09 27.70 54.41
C GLU A 44 -11.21 28.96 55.28
N SER A 45 -10.32 29.21 56.25
CA SER A 45 -10.47 30.36 57.18
C SER A 45 -9.48 31.53 57.04
N GLN A 46 -8.68 31.63 55.98
CA GLN A 46 -7.83 32.81 55.75
C GLN A 46 -7.95 33.38 54.33
N SER A 47 -9.07 34.07 54.10
CA SER A 47 -9.21 35.07 53.05
C SER A 47 -8.86 36.45 53.60
N VAL A 48 -7.75 37.05 53.13
CA VAL A 48 -7.55 38.52 53.19
C VAL A 48 -6.83 38.97 51.90
N PRO A 49 -7.29 40.04 51.22
CA PRO A 49 -6.79 40.47 49.93
C PRO A 49 -5.58 41.41 50.07
N ILE A 50 -4.41 41.03 49.54
CA ILE A 50 -3.24 41.93 49.44
C ILE A 50 -3.21 42.55 48.05
N THR A 51 -4.19 43.42 47.79
CA THR A 51 -4.16 44.41 46.70
C THR A 51 -4.13 45.81 47.31
N LYS A 52 -2.93 46.27 47.71
CA LYS A 52 -2.54 47.71 47.68
C LYS A 52 -1.12 47.99 48.20
N GLN A 53 -0.54 47.14 49.07
CA GLN A 53 0.77 47.42 49.68
C GLN A 53 2.00 46.86 48.95
N VAL A 54 1.83 46.05 47.89
CA VAL A 54 2.96 45.54 47.07
C VAL A 54 3.35 46.52 45.94
N ARG A 55 2.56 47.56 45.70
CA ARG A 55 2.80 48.53 44.61
C ARG A 55 3.84 49.61 44.90
N GLU A 56 4.36 49.72 46.12
CA GLU A 56 5.30 50.79 46.49
C GLU A 56 6.76 50.32 46.70
N LEU A 57 7.06 49.03 46.50
CA LEU A 57 8.42 48.49 46.73
C LEU A 57 9.15 47.98 45.49
N VAL A 58 8.61 48.18 44.28
CA VAL A 58 9.25 47.73 43.04
C VAL A 58 9.37 48.89 42.04
N ASN A 59 10.25 49.84 42.34
CA ASN A 59 10.88 50.64 41.30
C ASN A 59 12.39 50.39 41.40
N PRO A 60 12.96 49.52 40.54
CA PRO A 60 14.40 49.45 40.38
C PRO A 60 14.88 50.84 39.94
N SER A 61 15.92 51.36 40.59
CA SER A 61 16.51 52.66 40.24
C SER A 61 16.82 52.73 38.74
N GLU A 62 16.65 53.90 38.11
CA GLU A 62 17.06 54.17 36.71
C GLU A 62 18.46 53.63 36.40
N HIS A 63 19.34 53.63 37.41
CA HIS A 63 20.70 53.11 37.33
C HIS A 63 20.81 51.62 36.98
N THR A 64 19.83 50.79 37.35
CA THR A 64 19.78 49.35 37.05
C THR A 64 19.29 49.11 35.62
N ARG A 65 18.30 49.90 35.17
CA ARG A 65 17.81 49.91 33.78
C ARG A 65 18.88 50.39 32.80
N ILE A 66 19.63 51.44 33.15
CA ILE A 66 20.75 51.94 32.35
C ILE A 66 21.90 50.93 32.28
N LYS A 67 22.09 50.08 33.30
CA LYS A 67 23.13 49.04 33.32
C LYS A 67 22.74 47.83 32.46
N ALA A 68 21.47 47.43 32.48
CA ALA A 68 20.93 46.40 31.59
C ALA A 68 20.88 46.87 30.12
N ALA A 69 20.44 48.10 29.87
CA ALA A 69 20.51 48.75 28.55
C ALA A 69 21.96 48.89 28.06
N ARG A 70 22.92 49.26 28.92
CA ARG A 70 24.35 49.26 28.57
C ARG A 70 24.91 47.87 28.34
N LEU A 71 24.45 46.83 29.04
CA LEU A 71 24.86 45.47 28.75
C LEU A 71 24.36 45.05 27.36
N LEU A 72 23.13 45.40 27.00
CA LEU A 72 22.54 45.18 25.66
C LEU A 72 23.24 46.01 24.56
N GLU A 73 23.69 47.24 24.84
CA GLU A 73 24.44 48.10 23.91
C GLU A 73 25.94 47.73 23.81
N GLN A 74 26.59 47.32 24.91
CA GLN A 74 28.01 46.96 24.95
C GLN A 74 28.28 45.57 24.39
N SER A 75 27.35 44.63 24.54
CA SER A 75 27.38 43.38 23.80
C SER A 75 26.72 43.63 22.44
N ASN A 76 27.48 44.10 21.45
CA ASN A 76 27.06 44.28 20.04
C ASN A 76 26.02 43.22 19.58
N PHE A 77 24.73 43.44 19.83
CA PHE A 77 23.67 42.46 19.58
C PHE A 77 23.54 42.19 18.06
N ASN A 78 23.89 43.20 17.25
CA ASN A 78 24.01 43.10 15.80
C ASN A 78 25.26 42.35 15.29
N SER A 79 26.26 42.10 16.15
CA SER A 79 27.48 41.33 15.77
C SER A 79 27.41 39.84 16.12
N ILE A 80 26.50 39.45 17.01
CA ILE A 80 26.32 38.06 17.47
C ILE A 80 25.43 37.27 16.49
N LEU A 81 24.82 37.94 15.51
CA LEU A 81 23.90 37.33 14.56
C LEU A 81 24.50 37.16 13.16
N PRO A 82 25.21 36.05 12.87
CA PRO A 82 25.16 35.47 11.55
C PRO A 82 23.93 34.56 11.50
N ALA A 83 22.92 34.95 10.72
CA ALA A 83 21.76 34.11 10.38
C ALA A 83 22.14 32.80 9.63
N THR A 84 23.43 32.54 9.41
CA THR A 84 24.00 31.51 8.53
C THR A 84 25.27 30.83 9.09
N GLY A 85 25.45 30.80 10.41
CA GLY A 85 26.62 30.15 11.05
C GLY A 85 26.59 28.61 11.04
N SER A 86 27.76 27.98 11.11
CA SER A 86 27.90 26.52 11.24
C SER A 86 27.20 25.98 12.51
N ARG A 87 26.78 24.71 12.52
CA ARG A 87 26.04 24.10 13.66
C ARG A 87 26.74 24.31 15.01
N ASN A 88 28.07 24.32 15.04
CA ASN A 88 28.88 24.58 16.24
C ASN A 88 28.85 26.05 16.68
N GLN A 89 28.87 27.01 15.75
CA GLN A 89 28.73 28.43 16.08
C GLN A 89 27.37 28.73 16.70
N LYS A 90 26.31 28.06 16.23
CA LYS A 90 24.95 28.19 16.79
C LYS A 90 24.87 27.77 18.27
N TYR A 91 25.54 26.67 18.65
CA TYR A 91 25.61 26.23 20.04
C TYR A 91 26.42 27.19 20.91
N GLU A 92 27.56 27.67 20.41
CA GLU A 92 28.39 28.64 21.14
C GLU A 92 27.67 29.97 21.35
N THR A 93 26.93 30.46 20.35
CA THR A 93 26.09 31.66 20.49
C THR A 93 24.92 31.44 21.44
N LEU A 94 24.35 30.23 21.48
CA LEU A 94 23.27 29.89 22.41
C LEU A 94 23.77 29.88 23.86
N GLU A 95 24.91 29.25 24.12
CA GLU A 95 25.51 29.18 25.46
C GLU A 95 25.83 30.59 26.00
N LYS A 96 26.41 31.45 25.14
CA LYS A 96 26.64 32.86 25.47
C LYS A 96 25.33 33.62 25.76
N LEU A 97 24.27 33.37 24.99
CA LEU A 97 22.97 33.99 25.21
C LEU A 97 22.32 33.52 26.53
N GLU A 98 22.43 32.23 26.86
CA GLU A 98 21.97 31.69 28.14
C GLU A 98 22.73 32.28 29.33
N GLU A 99 24.06 32.41 29.21
CA GLU A 99 24.90 33.04 30.23
C GLU A 99 24.50 34.51 30.44
N LEU A 100 24.37 35.28 29.35
CA LEU A 100 23.93 36.69 29.40
C LEU A 100 22.55 36.83 30.02
N TYR A 101 21.61 35.95 29.66
CA TYR A 101 20.27 35.96 30.24
C TYR A 101 20.30 35.68 31.75
N SER A 102 21.03 34.65 32.18
CA SER A 102 21.16 34.30 33.60
C SER A 102 21.79 35.44 34.41
N LYS A 103 22.83 36.08 33.87
CA LYS A 103 23.49 37.22 34.50
C LYS A 103 22.57 38.43 34.60
N ALA A 104 21.83 38.75 33.53
CA ALA A 104 20.86 39.84 33.52
C ALA A 104 19.75 39.63 34.56
N MET A 105 19.27 38.39 34.72
CA MET A 105 18.26 38.03 35.72
C MET A 105 18.77 38.18 37.16
N VAL A 106 20.03 37.81 37.42
CA VAL A 106 20.66 37.98 38.74
C VAL A 106 20.91 39.45 39.05
N ASP A 107 21.49 40.20 38.11
CA ASP A 107 21.84 41.61 38.28
C ASP A 107 20.62 42.51 38.52
N THR A 108 19.48 42.16 37.90
CA THR A 108 18.20 42.90 38.02
C THR A 108 17.25 42.33 39.07
N LYS A 109 17.64 41.28 39.81
CA LYS A 109 16.75 40.54 40.73
C LYS A 109 15.41 40.13 40.09
N GLY A 110 15.43 39.78 38.80
CA GLY A 110 14.25 39.38 38.03
C GLY A 110 13.40 40.52 37.46
N SER A 111 13.71 41.79 37.73
CA SER A 111 12.89 42.92 37.24
C SER A 111 13.34 43.44 35.87
N LEU A 112 13.48 42.56 34.87
CA LEU A 112 13.72 42.99 33.49
C LEU A 112 12.51 43.74 32.94
N GLY A 113 12.75 44.76 32.10
CA GLY A 113 11.73 45.50 31.38
C GLY A 113 11.17 44.73 30.18
N ARG A 114 10.02 45.17 29.68
CA ARG A 114 9.34 44.56 28.51
C ARG A 114 10.23 44.48 27.26
N GLU A 115 11.00 45.52 26.97
CA GLU A 115 11.89 45.58 25.80
C GLU A 115 13.07 44.61 25.92
N GLU A 116 13.62 44.47 27.12
CA GLU A 116 14.75 43.57 27.41
C GLU A 116 14.32 42.11 27.25
N TYR A 117 13.15 41.75 27.80
CA TYR A 117 12.56 40.42 27.58
C TYR A 117 12.26 40.14 26.10
N ALA A 118 11.77 41.13 25.35
CA ALA A 118 11.51 40.97 23.91
C ALA A 118 12.80 40.70 23.12
N ALA A 119 13.89 41.40 23.43
CA ALA A 119 15.19 41.19 22.80
C ALA A 119 15.74 39.78 23.06
N PHE A 120 15.67 39.30 24.31
CA PHE A 120 16.08 37.92 24.63
C PHE A 120 15.20 36.89 23.93
N LEU A 121 13.88 37.11 23.89
CA LEU A 121 12.95 36.21 23.21
C LEU A 121 13.23 36.12 21.71
N GLU A 122 13.47 37.26 21.04
CA GLU A 122 13.87 37.31 19.63
C GLU A 122 15.18 36.56 19.38
N GLY A 123 16.18 36.76 20.25
CA GLY A 123 17.46 36.05 20.18
C GLY A 123 17.30 34.53 20.27
N PHE A 124 16.56 34.03 21.26
CA PHE A 124 16.27 32.59 21.38
C PHE A 124 15.44 32.06 20.20
N CYS A 125 14.50 32.84 19.67
CA CYS A 125 13.71 32.48 18.48
C CYS A 125 14.59 32.35 17.23
N GLN A 126 15.53 33.27 17.00
CA GLN A 126 16.48 33.23 15.88
C GLN A 126 17.42 32.02 15.98
N LEU A 127 17.80 31.65 17.20
CA LEU A 127 18.55 30.42 17.47
C LEU A 127 17.67 29.16 17.49
N GLN A 128 16.37 29.27 17.24
CA GLN A 128 15.40 28.16 17.25
C GLN A 128 15.38 27.36 18.56
N ASP A 129 15.68 28.00 19.70
CA ASP A 129 15.64 27.35 21.01
C ASP A 129 14.30 27.56 21.71
N THR A 130 13.44 26.56 21.57
CA THR A 130 12.13 26.51 22.25
C THR A 130 12.24 26.49 23.78
N GLY A 131 13.34 25.95 24.34
CA GLY A 131 13.53 25.85 25.78
C GLY A 131 13.76 27.22 26.41
N GLY A 132 14.72 27.98 25.86
CA GLY A 132 15.00 29.35 26.25
C GLY A 132 13.81 30.28 26.07
N CYS A 133 13.12 30.21 24.93
CA CYS A 133 11.91 31.01 24.71
C CYS A 133 10.83 30.76 25.80
N LEU A 134 10.61 29.50 26.18
CA LEU A 134 9.64 29.15 27.22
C LEU A 134 10.05 29.61 28.62
N ARG A 135 11.35 29.61 28.93
CA ARG A 135 11.87 30.17 30.20
C ARG A 135 11.60 31.67 30.25
N VAL A 136 11.96 32.40 29.20
CA VAL A 136 11.74 33.85 29.07
C VAL A 136 10.25 34.19 29.26
N LEU A 137 9.34 33.48 28.58
CA LEU A 137 7.89 33.71 28.71
C LEU A 137 7.37 33.47 30.14
N ARG A 138 7.86 32.43 30.82
CA ARG A 138 7.48 32.14 32.21
C ARG A 138 8.00 33.19 33.19
N ASP A 139 9.25 33.60 33.00
CA ASP A 139 9.92 34.59 33.83
C ASP A 139 9.25 35.96 33.68
N MET A 140 8.89 36.36 32.46
CA MET A 140 8.05 37.54 32.21
C MET A 140 6.77 37.52 33.06
N ARG A 141 6.03 36.40 33.03
CA ARG A 141 4.77 36.27 33.79
C ARG A 141 5.00 36.33 35.30
N ILE A 142 5.98 35.59 35.82
CA ILE A 142 6.27 35.54 37.27
C ILE A 142 6.65 36.94 37.78
N ASN A 143 7.35 37.72 36.96
CA ASN A 143 7.82 39.05 37.31
C ASN A 143 6.79 40.17 37.03
N GLY A 144 5.55 39.81 36.67
CA GLY A 144 4.42 40.73 36.54
C GLY A 144 4.28 41.42 35.17
N GLU A 145 5.15 41.12 34.21
CA GLU A 145 5.03 41.54 32.82
C GLU A 145 4.25 40.49 32.03
N THR A 146 2.96 40.73 31.75
CA THR A 146 2.16 39.78 30.97
C THR A 146 2.67 39.73 29.52
N PRO A 147 3.11 38.57 29.01
CA PRO A 147 3.59 38.48 27.64
C PRO A 147 2.48 38.84 26.65
N VAL A 148 2.83 39.58 25.62
CA VAL A 148 1.88 40.04 24.60
C VAL A 148 1.58 38.90 23.62
N THR A 149 0.40 38.89 23.00
CA THR A 149 -0.02 37.88 22.00
C THR A 149 1.02 37.67 20.89
N THR A 150 1.72 38.74 20.49
CA THR A 150 2.79 38.71 19.47
C THR A 150 4.00 37.87 19.88
N GLN A 151 4.37 37.89 21.16
CA GLN A 151 5.49 37.12 21.70
C GLN A 151 5.18 35.62 21.71
N TYR A 152 3.96 35.25 22.10
CA TYR A 152 3.50 33.86 21.98
C TYR A 152 3.43 33.41 20.52
N ALA A 153 2.87 34.24 19.62
CA ALA A 153 2.78 33.93 18.20
C ALA A 153 4.16 33.66 17.57
N MET A 154 5.19 34.40 17.97
CA MET A 154 6.57 34.20 17.51
C MET A 154 7.10 32.81 17.89
N VAL A 155 6.96 32.42 19.17
CA VAL A 155 7.41 31.12 19.67
C VAL A 155 6.59 29.97 19.07
N LEU A 156 5.28 30.16 18.88
CA LEU A 156 4.39 29.19 18.24
C LEU A 156 4.78 28.95 16.78
N LYS A 157 5.02 30.02 16.02
CA LYS A 157 5.46 29.94 14.62
C LYS A 157 6.80 29.20 14.52
N MET A 158 7.79 29.61 15.32
CA MET A 158 9.09 28.95 15.37
C MET A 158 8.98 27.47 15.74
N SER A 159 8.17 27.13 16.75
CA SER A 159 7.95 25.74 17.18
C SER A 159 7.23 24.90 16.12
N SER A 160 6.31 25.51 15.37
CA SER A 160 5.61 24.88 14.25
C SER A 160 6.54 24.63 13.07
N ASP A 161 7.39 25.60 12.71
CA ASP A 161 8.37 25.47 11.63
C ASP A 161 9.48 24.46 11.96
N ALA A 162 9.80 24.29 13.25
CA ALA A 162 10.69 23.23 13.74
C ALA A 162 9.98 21.86 13.92
N PHE A 163 8.67 21.77 13.63
CA PHE A 163 7.82 20.59 13.85
C PHE A 163 7.90 20.04 15.28
N ASN A 164 8.08 20.92 16.28
CA ASN A 164 8.21 20.54 17.68
C ASN A 164 6.85 20.63 18.40
N ALA A 165 6.05 19.56 18.26
CA ALA A 165 4.73 19.46 18.90
C ALA A 165 4.80 19.62 20.43
N ARG A 166 5.86 19.13 21.06
CA ARG A 166 6.06 19.25 22.52
C ARG A 166 6.19 20.70 22.97
N ALA A 167 6.95 21.50 22.22
CA ALA A 167 7.08 22.92 22.49
C ALA A 167 5.74 23.64 22.31
N LEU A 168 4.99 23.36 21.23
CA LEU A 168 3.65 23.92 21.02
C LEU A 168 2.69 23.65 22.17
N PHE A 169 2.66 22.42 22.69
CA PHE A 169 1.84 22.09 23.87
C PHE A 169 2.31 22.83 25.13
N ALA A 170 3.62 22.94 25.35
CA ALA A 170 4.16 23.68 26.49
C ALA A 170 3.85 25.18 26.42
N VAL A 171 3.92 25.79 25.23
CA VAL A 171 3.50 27.18 25.00
C VAL A 171 1.99 27.33 25.23
N SER A 172 1.18 26.35 24.80
CA SER A 172 -0.27 26.35 25.01
C SER A 172 -0.65 26.32 26.50
N GLU A 173 0.02 25.49 27.30
CA GLU A 173 -0.16 25.45 28.75
C GLU A 173 0.22 26.78 29.40
N GLU A 174 1.30 27.40 28.91
CA GLU A 174 1.75 28.69 29.43
C GLU A 174 0.80 29.83 29.11
N MET A 175 0.27 29.88 27.88
CA MET A 175 -0.78 30.84 27.48
C MET A 175 -2.01 30.72 28.38
N GLN A 176 -2.46 29.49 28.66
CA GLN A 176 -3.61 29.27 29.57
C GLN A 176 -3.34 29.76 30.98
N ALA A 177 -2.15 29.47 31.52
CA ALA A 177 -1.78 29.90 32.86
C ALA A 177 -1.51 31.42 32.94
N ALA A 178 -1.19 32.08 31.82
CA ALA A 178 -1.15 33.53 31.68
C ALA A 178 -2.53 34.17 31.42
N GLY A 179 -3.60 33.37 31.28
CA GLY A 179 -4.94 33.88 30.99
C GLY A 179 -5.14 34.37 29.55
N VAL A 180 -4.22 34.05 28.63
CA VAL A 180 -4.27 34.44 27.22
C VAL A 180 -5.04 33.39 26.43
N SER A 181 -6.08 33.82 25.71
CA SER A 181 -6.87 32.93 24.86
C SER A 181 -6.11 32.53 23.60
N HIS A 182 -6.29 31.27 23.16
CA HIS A 182 -5.81 30.81 21.85
C HIS A 182 -6.52 31.55 20.72
N ASP A 183 -5.73 32.11 19.80
CA ASP A 183 -6.18 32.79 18.59
C ASP A 183 -6.14 31.86 17.37
N ASP A 184 -6.60 32.37 16.22
CA ASP A 184 -6.66 31.62 14.97
C ASP A 184 -5.25 31.19 14.49
N SER A 185 -4.24 31.99 14.79
CA SER A 185 -2.84 31.72 14.46
C SER A 185 -2.29 30.53 15.25
N PHE A 186 -2.63 30.40 16.53
CA PHE A 186 -2.27 29.25 17.36
C PHE A 186 -2.80 27.95 16.75
N PHE A 187 -4.10 27.89 16.42
CA PHE A 187 -4.69 26.66 15.90
C PHE A 187 -4.13 26.26 14.54
N ASN A 188 -3.83 27.23 13.67
CA ASN A 188 -3.18 26.98 12.39
C ASN A 188 -1.75 26.42 12.56
N ASN A 189 -0.93 27.02 13.43
CA ASN A 189 0.42 26.53 13.74
C ASN A 189 0.39 25.12 14.37
N LEU A 190 -0.58 24.87 15.26
CA LEU A 190 -0.76 23.56 15.88
C LEU A 190 -1.14 22.50 14.85
N LEU A 191 -2.11 22.78 13.99
CA LEU A 191 -2.56 21.85 12.96
C LEU A 191 -1.45 21.51 11.96
N ARG A 192 -0.70 22.52 11.50
CA ARG A 192 0.46 22.34 10.62
C ARG A 192 1.51 21.43 11.23
N CYS A 193 1.85 21.63 12.50
CA CYS A 193 2.83 20.82 13.20
C CYS A 193 2.34 19.38 13.43
N LEU A 194 1.08 19.19 13.84
CA LEU A 194 0.52 17.87 14.07
C LEU A 194 0.43 17.04 12.78
N GLY A 195 0.04 17.67 11.66
CA GLY A 195 0.04 17.02 10.34
C GLY A 195 1.44 16.56 9.92
N ARG A 196 2.45 17.43 10.05
CA ARG A 196 3.85 17.11 9.68
C ARG A 196 4.53 16.10 10.61
N THR A 197 4.12 16.04 11.88
CA THR A 197 4.65 15.05 12.84
C THR A 197 3.92 13.71 12.80
N GLY A 198 2.89 13.56 11.95
CA GLY A 198 2.11 12.33 11.83
C GLY A 198 1.10 12.09 12.95
N GLN A 199 0.87 13.05 13.84
CA GLN A 199 -0.14 12.95 14.91
C GLN A 199 -1.54 13.31 14.39
N ILE A 200 -1.99 12.57 13.37
CA ILE A 200 -3.12 12.95 12.52
C ILE A 200 -4.45 12.93 13.27
N GLU A 201 -4.70 11.96 14.16
CA GLU A 201 -5.91 11.92 14.98
C GLU A 201 -6.08 13.18 15.83
N PHE A 202 -5.00 13.62 16.48
CA PHE A 202 -4.99 14.87 17.24
C PHE A 202 -5.16 16.08 16.33
N GLY A 203 -4.48 16.10 15.18
CA GLY A 203 -4.66 17.13 14.15
C GLY A 203 -6.13 17.26 13.71
N TYR A 204 -6.80 16.14 13.46
CA TYR A 204 -8.21 16.14 13.08
C TYR A 204 -9.13 16.65 14.21
N SER A 205 -8.81 16.34 15.47
CA SER A 205 -9.55 16.89 16.61
C SER A 205 -9.41 18.42 16.72
N VAL A 206 -8.21 18.94 16.43
CA VAL A 206 -7.94 20.39 16.38
C VAL A 206 -8.71 21.03 15.22
N TYR A 207 -8.73 20.38 14.05
CA TYR A 207 -9.52 20.80 12.90
C TYR A 207 -11.01 20.94 13.23
N GLN A 208 -11.61 19.92 13.86
CA GLN A 208 -13.01 19.95 14.29
C GLN A 208 -13.28 21.06 15.31
N GLU A 209 -12.35 21.32 16.22
CA GLU A 209 -12.47 22.44 17.16
C GLU A 209 -12.42 23.80 16.46
N MET A 210 -11.54 24.00 15.47
CA MET A 210 -11.52 25.21 14.65
C MET A 210 -12.86 25.43 13.94
N LEU A 211 -13.43 24.38 13.34
CA LEU A 211 -14.74 24.43 12.70
C LEU A 211 -15.86 24.83 13.67
N SER A 212 -15.88 24.25 14.87
CA SER A 212 -16.87 24.58 15.90
C SER A 212 -16.82 26.05 16.35
N ARG A 213 -15.63 26.65 16.29
CA ARG A 213 -15.38 28.06 16.62
C ARG A 213 -15.58 29.00 15.43
N LYS A 214 -15.99 28.47 14.27
CA LYS A 214 -16.12 29.20 12.99
C LYS A 214 -14.81 29.85 12.53
N VAL A 215 -13.66 29.30 12.95
CA VAL A 215 -12.33 29.72 12.52
C VAL A 215 -11.94 28.87 11.32
N SER A 216 -11.59 29.50 10.19
CA SER A 216 -11.17 28.77 9.00
C SER A 216 -9.67 28.47 9.04
N PRO A 217 -9.25 27.20 8.90
CA PRO A 217 -7.84 26.89 8.71
C PRO A 217 -7.29 27.50 7.43
N MET A 218 -5.99 27.81 7.43
CA MET A 218 -5.25 28.29 6.27
C MET A 218 -4.82 27.13 5.36
N ALA A 219 -4.48 27.44 4.10
CA ALA A 219 -3.94 26.46 3.13
C ALA A 219 -2.77 25.65 3.70
N THR A 220 -1.87 26.34 4.41
CA THR A 220 -0.67 25.79 5.06
C THR A 220 -0.98 24.83 6.22
N SER A 221 -2.21 24.84 6.73
CA SER A 221 -2.70 23.96 7.80
C SER A 221 -3.50 22.78 7.25
N TYR A 222 -4.28 23.00 6.18
CA TYR A 222 -5.05 21.94 5.52
C TYR A 222 -4.15 20.91 4.83
N ALA A 223 -3.11 21.34 4.11
CA ALA A 223 -2.28 20.43 3.32
C ALA A 223 -1.63 19.32 4.18
N PRO A 224 -0.94 19.59 5.31
CA PRO A 224 -0.40 18.54 6.18
C PRO A 224 -1.46 17.61 6.78
N LEU A 225 -2.68 18.11 7.02
CA LEU A 225 -3.77 17.29 7.53
C LEU A 225 -4.28 16.33 6.45
N ILE A 226 -4.49 16.81 5.22
CA ILE A 226 -4.93 15.98 4.08
C ILE A 226 -3.87 14.92 3.76
N ALA A 227 -2.60 15.33 3.69
CA ALA A 227 -1.44 14.44 3.55
C ALA A 227 -1.44 13.33 4.61
N GLY A 228 -1.60 13.75 5.87
CA GLY A 228 -1.67 12.86 7.01
C GLY A 228 -2.82 11.87 6.93
N LEU A 229 -4.03 12.35 6.63
CA LEU A 229 -5.23 11.52 6.47
C LEU A 229 -5.06 10.51 5.33
N ALA A 230 -4.46 10.92 4.20
CA ALA A 230 -4.12 10.01 3.10
C ALA A 230 -3.08 8.95 3.52
N SER A 231 -2.10 9.33 4.36
CA SER A 231 -1.05 8.42 4.84
C SER A 231 -1.53 7.37 5.85
N ILE A 232 -2.56 7.69 6.64
CA ILE A 232 -3.24 6.73 7.54
C ILE A 232 -4.41 6.02 6.85
N ASP A 233 -4.48 6.14 5.52
CA ASP A 233 -5.47 5.49 4.65
C ASP A 233 -6.93 5.91 4.85
N GLU A 234 -7.17 7.05 5.51
CA GLU A 234 -8.49 7.66 5.67
C GLU A 234 -8.82 8.58 4.47
N VAL A 235 -8.73 8.00 3.27
CA VAL A 235 -8.92 8.70 1.98
C VAL A 235 -10.29 9.39 1.86
N PRO A 236 -11.44 8.78 2.24
CA PRO A 236 -12.73 9.46 2.15
C PRO A 236 -12.76 10.77 2.95
N LEU A 237 -12.18 10.75 4.16
CA LEU A 237 -12.12 11.90 5.04
C LEU A 237 -11.14 12.96 4.51
N ALA A 238 -10.00 12.53 3.97
CA ALA A 238 -9.05 13.42 3.30
C ALA A 238 -9.71 14.17 2.12
N LEU A 239 -10.48 13.46 1.29
CA LEU A 239 -11.22 14.07 0.17
C LEU A 239 -12.28 15.05 0.66
N GLN A 240 -13.01 14.71 1.74
CA GLN A 240 -14.00 15.60 2.34
C GLN A 240 -13.36 16.91 2.83
N VAL A 241 -12.26 16.81 3.58
CA VAL A 241 -11.51 17.98 4.09
C VAL A 241 -10.98 18.83 2.93
N MET A 242 -10.47 18.20 1.87
CA MET A 242 -9.99 18.91 0.68
C MET A 242 -11.12 19.67 -0.03
N ARG A 243 -12.28 19.04 -0.24
CA ARG A 243 -13.46 19.69 -0.85
C ARG A 243 -13.98 20.85 -0.02
N GLU A 244 -14.02 20.70 1.30
CA GLU A 244 -14.44 21.77 2.20
C GLU A 244 -13.50 22.97 2.10
N ALA A 245 -12.18 22.74 2.07
CA ALA A 245 -11.20 23.80 1.90
C ALA A 245 -11.32 24.50 0.53
N LEU A 246 -11.50 23.74 -0.55
CA LEU A 246 -11.73 24.29 -1.90
C LEU A 246 -13.01 25.12 -1.96
N GLY A 247 -14.10 24.67 -1.32
CA GLY A 247 -15.35 25.43 -1.22
C GLY A 247 -15.22 26.76 -0.48
N ARG A 248 -14.15 26.92 0.31
CA ARG A 248 -13.79 28.17 1.01
C ARG A 248 -12.76 29.02 0.23
N GLY A 249 -12.41 28.63 -0.99
CA GLY A 249 -11.45 29.35 -1.82
C GLY A 249 -9.98 29.08 -1.47
N VAL A 250 -9.68 28.02 -0.71
CA VAL A 250 -8.29 27.62 -0.41
C VAL A 250 -7.67 26.97 -1.64
N ALA A 251 -6.54 27.50 -2.11
CA ALA A 251 -5.75 26.88 -3.16
C ALA A 251 -4.71 25.92 -2.58
N PHE A 252 -4.64 24.71 -3.13
CA PHE A 252 -3.64 23.71 -2.80
C PHE A 252 -2.53 23.64 -3.85
N GLY A 253 -1.33 23.29 -3.43
CA GLY A 253 -0.23 22.95 -4.35
C GLY A 253 -0.38 21.53 -4.90
N GLN A 254 0.39 21.24 -5.95
CA GLN A 254 0.46 19.93 -6.59
C GLN A 254 0.76 18.78 -5.61
N GLU A 255 1.66 18.99 -4.64
CA GLU A 255 2.07 17.97 -3.67
C GLU A 255 0.89 17.36 -2.91
N THR A 256 -0.06 18.19 -2.46
CA THR A 256 -1.24 17.73 -1.70
C THR A 256 -2.16 16.84 -2.54
N TYR A 257 -2.30 17.14 -3.84
CA TYR A 257 -3.07 16.30 -4.74
C TYR A 257 -2.35 14.98 -5.04
N LEU A 258 -1.03 14.98 -5.19
CA LEU A 258 -0.25 13.76 -5.42
C LEU A 258 -0.33 12.80 -4.22
N GLU A 259 -0.20 13.31 -2.99
CA GLU A 259 -0.30 12.47 -1.79
C GLU A 259 -1.69 11.84 -1.66
N LEU A 260 -2.75 12.61 -1.92
CA LEU A 260 -4.11 12.08 -1.90
C LEU A 260 -4.38 11.13 -3.07
N LEU A 261 -3.84 11.39 -4.27
CA LEU A 261 -3.90 10.49 -5.43
C LEU A 261 -3.28 9.13 -5.08
N HIS A 262 -2.07 9.15 -4.51
CA HIS A 262 -1.34 7.94 -4.12
C HIS A 262 -2.12 7.12 -3.07
N GLY A 263 -2.61 7.78 -2.01
CA GLY A 263 -3.45 7.14 -0.99
C GLY A 263 -4.75 6.58 -1.58
N ALA A 264 -5.42 7.34 -2.44
CA ALA A 264 -6.64 6.91 -3.13
C ALA A 264 -6.40 5.70 -4.04
N GLY A 265 -5.25 5.65 -4.73
CA GLY A 265 -4.79 4.51 -5.51
C GLY A 265 -4.65 3.26 -4.65
N LYS A 266 -3.90 3.35 -3.55
CA LYS A 266 -3.69 2.22 -2.61
C LYS A 266 -4.99 1.68 -2.02
N ARG A 267 -5.94 2.56 -1.68
CA ARG A 267 -7.24 2.19 -1.11
C ARG A 267 -8.35 1.98 -2.13
N MET A 268 -8.02 2.06 -3.41
CA MET A 268 -8.93 1.78 -4.51
C MET A 268 -10.17 2.68 -4.50
N HIS A 269 -9.98 3.91 -4.01
CA HIS A 269 -11.03 4.90 -3.84
C HIS A 269 -11.20 5.72 -5.12
N HIS A 270 -12.13 5.28 -5.97
CA HIS A 270 -12.35 5.84 -7.32
C HIS A 270 -12.57 7.34 -7.37
N GLU A 271 -13.47 7.86 -6.54
CA GLU A 271 -13.85 9.28 -6.58
C GLU A 271 -12.67 10.21 -6.23
N ALA A 272 -11.96 9.91 -5.14
CA ALA A 272 -10.76 10.62 -4.72
C ALA A 272 -9.65 10.55 -5.76
N TYR A 273 -9.40 9.37 -6.34
CA TYR A 273 -8.37 9.19 -7.36
C TYR A 273 -8.69 10.03 -8.60
N LYS A 274 -9.91 9.90 -9.14
CA LYS A 274 -10.35 10.64 -10.33
C LYS A 274 -10.34 12.15 -10.12
N PHE A 275 -10.77 12.60 -8.95
CA PHE A 275 -10.70 14.01 -8.56
C PHE A 275 -9.26 14.54 -8.56
N CYS A 276 -8.33 13.87 -7.87
CA CYS A 276 -6.93 14.33 -7.83
C CYS A 276 -6.25 14.23 -9.19
N TYR A 277 -6.49 13.12 -9.90
CA TYR A 277 -5.95 12.88 -11.23
C TYR A 277 -6.34 14.00 -12.20
N THR A 278 -7.63 14.35 -12.27
CA THR A 278 -8.09 15.44 -13.15
C THR A 278 -7.46 16.78 -12.79
N GLN A 279 -7.31 17.11 -11.51
CA GLN A 279 -6.64 18.36 -11.12
C GLN A 279 -5.16 18.36 -11.55
N LEU A 280 -4.46 17.24 -11.34
CA LEU A 280 -3.04 17.12 -11.67
C LEU A 280 -2.77 17.17 -13.18
N THR A 281 -3.61 16.55 -14.00
CA THR A 281 -3.44 16.53 -15.46
C THR A 281 -3.93 17.80 -16.13
N THR A 282 -5.03 18.41 -15.67
CA THR A 282 -5.66 19.56 -16.34
C THR A 282 -5.20 20.92 -15.83
N VAL A 283 -4.86 21.04 -14.53
CA VAL A 283 -4.52 22.33 -13.91
C VAL A 283 -3.00 22.48 -13.75
N PHE A 284 -2.33 21.42 -13.29
CA PHE A 284 -0.91 21.50 -12.92
C PHE A 284 0.04 20.91 -13.97
N GLU A 285 -0.47 20.17 -14.97
CA GLU A 285 0.34 19.42 -15.96
C GLU A 285 1.48 18.63 -15.30
N SER A 286 1.16 17.99 -14.19
CA SER A 286 2.12 17.35 -13.30
C SER A 286 2.68 16.05 -13.84
N GLN A 287 3.97 15.80 -13.63
CA GLN A 287 4.57 14.47 -13.82
C GLN A 287 4.08 13.52 -12.73
N ILE A 288 3.03 12.76 -13.02
CA ILE A 288 2.59 11.63 -12.21
C ILE A 288 3.55 10.46 -12.46
N THR A 289 3.89 9.71 -11.40
CA THR A 289 4.80 8.57 -11.51
C THR A 289 4.12 7.38 -12.18
N GLU A 290 4.89 6.53 -12.85
CA GLU A 290 4.41 5.25 -13.41
C GLU A 290 3.69 4.39 -12.35
N GLY A 291 4.21 4.35 -11.12
CA GLY A 291 3.60 3.62 -10.01
C GLY A 291 2.20 4.14 -9.64
N ASP A 292 2.00 5.46 -9.65
CA ASP A 292 0.68 6.05 -9.41
C ASP A 292 -0.29 5.78 -10.56
N PHE A 293 0.20 5.80 -11.82
CA PHE A 293 -0.61 5.40 -12.97
C PHE A 293 -1.05 3.93 -12.90
N LEU A 294 -0.19 3.01 -12.46
CA LEU A 294 -0.55 1.61 -12.24
C LEU A 294 -1.64 1.46 -11.19
N LEU A 295 -1.53 2.20 -10.07
CA LEU A 295 -2.61 2.27 -9.08
C LEU A 295 -3.90 2.82 -9.70
N GLY A 296 -3.82 3.85 -10.53
CA GLY A 296 -4.96 4.41 -11.25
C GLY A 296 -5.63 3.45 -12.22
N LEU A 297 -4.84 2.67 -12.98
CA LEU A 297 -5.35 1.63 -13.87
C LEU A 297 -6.11 0.58 -13.07
N SER A 298 -5.55 0.16 -11.94
CA SER A 298 -6.23 -0.78 -11.05
C SER A 298 -7.54 -0.19 -10.47
N VAL A 299 -7.56 1.09 -10.09
CA VAL A 299 -8.77 1.80 -9.60
C VAL A 299 -9.83 1.88 -10.69
N ALA A 300 -9.44 2.29 -11.91
CA ALA A 300 -10.31 2.40 -13.07
C ALA A 300 -10.94 1.04 -13.39
N ALA A 301 -10.13 0.00 -13.43
CA ALA A 301 -10.55 -1.36 -13.71
C ALA A 301 -11.50 -1.91 -12.64
N ARG A 302 -11.18 -1.68 -11.35
CA ARG A 302 -12.08 -2.01 -10.23
C ARG A 302 -13.37 -1.22 -10.25
N ASN A 303 -13.54 -0.18 -11.06
CA ASN A 303 -14.81 0.56 -11.12
C ASN A 303 -15.46 0.47 -12.50
N GLY A 304 -14.81 -0.16 -13.48
CA GLY A 304 -15.25 -0.17 -14.87
C GLY A 304 -15.17 1.19 -15.54
N ASP A 305 -14.30 2.09 -15.07
CA ASP A 305 -14.12 3.43 -15.63
C ASP A 305 -13.12 3.40 -16.79
N ILE A 306 -13.63 3.05 -17.97
CA ILE A 306 -12.83 2.93 -19.21
C ILE A 306 -12.24 4.28 -19.62
N ALA A 307 -12.97 5.37 -19.38
CA ALA A 307 -12.51 6.71 -19.74
C ALA A 307 -11.24 7.07 -18.94
N LEU A 308 -11.25 6.80 -17.63
CA LEU A 308 -10.06 6.99 -16.79
C LEU A 308 -8.91 6.08 -17.23
N ALA A 309 -9.16 4.79 -17.49
CA ALA A 309 -8.11 3.88 -17.94
C ALA A 309 -7.50 4.29 -19.29
N SER A 310 -8.34 4.70 -20.25
CA SER A 310 -7.90 5.15 -21.56
C SER A 310 -7.07 6.43 -21.48
N ASP A 311 -7.48 7.38 -20.65
CA ASP A 311 -6.72 8.62 -20.46
C ASP A 311 -5.36 8.32 -19.79
N ILE A 312 -5.32 7.47 -18.77
CA ILE A 312 -4.05 7.06 -18.14
C ILE A 312 -3.10 6.40 -19.15
N VAL A 313 -3.58 5.46 -19.98
CA VAL A 313 -2.74 4.85 -21.03
C VAL A 313 -2.23 5.90 -22.02
N GLN A 314 -3.08 6.85 -22.40
CA GLN A 314 -2.66 7.94 -23.28
C GLN A 314 -1.61 8.85 -22.62
N GLN A 315 -1.73 9.13 -21.32
CA GLN A 315 -0.72 9.89 -20.57
C GLN A 315 0.61 9.13 -20.48
N LEU A 316 0.57 7.83 -20.20
CA LEU A 316 1.78 6.98 -20.20
C LEU A 316 2.51 7.04 -21.55
N GLN A 317 1.77 6.99 -22.67
CA GLN A 317 2.34 7.16 -24.02
C GLN A 317 2.93 8.55 -24.25
N ARG A 318 2.22 9.62 -23.83
CA ARG A 318 2.69 11.00 -23.99
C ARG A 318 3.95 11.29 -23.18
N LEU A 319 4.08 10.67 -22.01
CA LEU A 319 5.25 10.77 -21.14
C LEU A 319 6.38 9.81 -21.55
N GLU A 320 6.23 9.11 -22.68
CA GLU A 320 7.20 8.16 -23.23
C GLU A 320 7.57 7.01 -22.29
N TYR A 321 6.66 6.62 -21.37
CA TYR A 321 6.83 5.40 -20.60
C TYR A 321 6.65 4.18 -21.52
N PRO A 322 7.54 3.18 -21.46
CA PRO A 322 7.38 1.95 -22.22
C PRO A 322 6.17 1.18 -21.66
N LEU A 323 5.10 1.08 -22.46
CA LEU A 323 3.86 0.40 -22.06
C LEU A 323 4.01 -1.12 -21.94
N GLU A 324 4.57 -1.65 -20.86
CA GLU A 324 4.72 -3.09 -20.67
C GLU A 324 3.40 -3.83 -20.27
N GLU A 325 3.44 -5.17 -20.25
CA GLU A 325 2.35 -6.07 -19.82
C GLU A 325 1.76 -5.68 -18.46
N ILE A 326 2.60 -5.17 -17.55
CA ILE A 326 2.24 -4.71 -16.20
C ILE A 326 1.18 -3.59 -16.19
N HIS A 327 1.07 -2.81 -17.27
CA HIS A 327 0.08 -1.74 -17.39
C HIS A 327 -1.31 -2.27 -17.74
N PHE A 328 -1.37 -3.37 -18.49
CA PHE A 328 -2.62 -3.93 -18.98
C PHE A 328 -3.16 -5.05 -18.09
N GLU A 329 -2.30 -5.83 -17.43
CA GLU A 329 -2.71 -6.95 -16.57
C GLU A 329 -3.70 -6.52 -15.47
N PRO A 330 -3.44 -5.48 -14.63
CA PRO A 330 -4.39 -5.07 -13.59
C PRO A 330 -5.73 -4.58 -14.16
N LEU A 331 -5.69 -3.97 -15.37
CA LEU A 331 -6.87 -3.49 -16.07
C LEU A 331 -7.74 -4.65 -16.55
N LEU A 332 -7.13 -5.61 -17.24
CA LEU A 332 -7.81 -6.81 -17.73
C LEU A 332 -8.38 -7.62 -16.57
N ASP A 333 -7.60 -7.85 -15.52
CA ASP A 333 -7.99 -8.65 -14.38
C ASP A 333 -9.25 -8.15 -13.69
N ALA A 334 -9.34 -6.83 -13.42
CA ALA A 334 -10.50 -6.31 -12.72
C ALA A 334 -11.75 -6.20 -13.61
N LEU A 335 -11.59 -5.90 -14.91
CA LEU A 335 -12.70 -5.89 -15.88
C LEU A 335 -13.29 -7.29 -16.06
N ILE A 336 -12.43 -8.30 -16.25
CA ILE A 336 -12.83 -9.71 -16.36
C ILE A 336 -13.47 -10.19 -15.05
N TYR A 337 -12.91 -9.83 -13.89
CA TYR A 337 -13.48 -10.22 -12.60
C TYR A 337 -14.92 -9.71 -12.43
N ARG A 338 -15.24 -8.51 -12.94
CA ARG A 338 -16.58 -7.93 -12.96
C ARG A 338 -17.46 -8.36 -14.14
N ALA A 339 -16.97 -9.28 -14.97
CA ALA A 339 -17.66 -9.74 -16.19
C ALA A 339 -17.99 -8.60 -17.17
N GLN A 340 -17.16 -7.55 -17.19
CA GLN A 340 -17.24 -6.48 -18.19
C GLN A 340 -16.44 -6.88 -19.44
N TRP A 341 -17.05 -7.72 -20.28
CA TRP A 341 -16.38 -8.33 -21.44
C TRP A 341 -16.01 -7.34 -22.53
N GLN A 342 -16.95 -6.50 -22.94
CA GLN A 342 -16.72 -5.49 -23.98
C GLN A 342 -15.56 -4.54 -23.62
N PRO A 343 -15.50 -3.95 -22.40
CA PRO A 343 -14.34 -3.17 -21.96
C PRO A 343 -13.03 -3.94 -21.90
N ALA A 344 -13.07 -5.21 -21.46
CA ALA A 344 -11.88 -6.05 -21.39
C ALA A 344 -11.30 -6.31 -22.80
N PHE A 345 -12.15 -6.57 -23.80
CA PHE A 345 -11.70 -6.72 -25.18
C PHE A 345 -11.16 -5.43 -25.78
N ASN A 346 -11.75 -4.27 -25.45
CA ASN A 346 -11.19 -2.98 -25.87
C ASN A 346 -9.78 -2.76 -25.27
N ALA A 347 -9.57 -3.13 -23.99
CA ALA A 347 -8.25 -3.04 -23.36
C ALA A 347 -7.23 -3.99 -24.01
N LEU A 348 -7.65 -5.20 -24.42
CA LEU A 348 -6.81 -6.11 -25.22
C LEU A 348 -6.45 -5.49 -26.57
N GLY A 349 -7.42 -4.86 -27.24
CA GLY A 349 -7.19 -4.13 -28.50
C GLY A 349 -6.16 -3.01 -28.34
N MET A 350 -6.25 -2.24 -27.24
CA MET A 350 -5.27 -1.20 -26.91
C MET A 350 -3.87 -1.76 -26.67
N MET A 351 -3.75 -2.85 -25.92
CA MET A 351 -2.49 -3.53 -25.65
C MET A 351 -1.79 -3.99 -26.94
N ARG A 352 -2.54 -4.58 -27.87
CA ARG A 352 -1.98 -5.04 -29.15
C ARG A 352 -1.63 -3.90 -30.09
N LYS A 353 -2.46 -2.84 -30.13
CA LYS A 353 -2.13 -1.62 -30.89
C LYS A 353 -0.83 -0.97 -30.40
N ALA A 354 -0.54 -1.07 -29.11
CA ALA A 354 0.71 -0.59 -28.53
C ALA A 354 1.94 -1.47 -28.85
N GLY A 355 1.76 -2.61 -29.54
CA GLY A 355 2.84 -3.50 -29.98
C GLY A 355 3.10 -4.70 -29.06
N TYR A 356 2.25 -4.92 -28.06
CA TYR A 356 2.43 -6.01 -27.08
C TYR A 356 1.50 -7.17 -27.40
N GLY A 357 2.07 -8.37 -27.56
CA GLY A 357 1.31 -9.60 -27.76
C GLY A 357 0.67 -10.09 -26.46
N THR A 358 -0.49 -10.73 -26.56
CA THR A 358 -1.13 -11.37 -25.40
C THR A 358 -0.43 -12.68 -25.06
N THR A 359 -0.01 -12.85 -23.81
CA THR A 359 0.57 -14.10 -23.30
C THR A 359 -0.52 -14.96 -22.63
N PRO A 360 -0.34 -16.29 -22.51
CA PRO A 360 -1.23 -17.11 -21.68
C PRO A 360 -1.31 -16.63 -20.22
N ALA A 361 -0.29 -15.92 -19.71
CA ALA A 361 -0.29 -15.32 -18.38
C ALA A 361 -1.30 -14.16 -18.29
N THR A 362 -1.29 -13.22 -19.24
CA THR A 362 -2.27 -12.10 -19.28
C THR A 362 -3.73 -12.56 -19.26
N LEU A 363 -4.03 -13.66 -19.95
CA LEU A 363 -5.41 -14.16 -20.08
C LEU A 363 -5.77 -15.26 -19.07
N ARG A 364 -4.90 -15.55 -18.10
CA ARG A 364 -5.17 -16.53 -17.04
C ARG A 364 -6.44 -16.19 -16.27
N THR A 365 -6.71 -14.91 -16.04
CA THR A 365 -7.93 -14.46 -15.33
C THR A 365 -9.19 -14.68 -16.17
N LEU A 366 -9.10 -14.56 -17.50
CA LEU A 366 -10.18 -14.92 -18.42
C LEU A 366 -10.50 -16.42 -18.32
N THR A 367 -9.47 -17.28 -18.43
CA THR A 367 -9.62 -18.74 -18.30
C THR A 367 -10.24 -19.11 -16.96
N ARG A 368 -9.73 -18.56 -15.85
CA ARG A 368 -10.25 -18.83 -14.51
C ARG A 368 -11.70 -18.38 -14.35
N LYS A 369 -12.08 -17.23 -14.91
CA LYS A 369 -13.45 -16.72 -14.84
C LYS A 369 -14.43 -17.57 -15.64
N LEU A 370 -13.97 -18.15 -16.74
CA LEU A 370 -14.74 -19.08 -17.57
C LEU A 370 -14.79 -20.51 -17.01
N THR A 371 -13.90 -20.84 -16.08
CA THR A 371 -13.89 -22.13 -15.37
C THR A 371 -14.98 -22.13 -14.29
N VAL A 372 -16.22 -22.35 -14.73
CA VAL A 372 -17.41 -22.41 -13.87
C VAL A 372 -17.98 -23.83 -13.83
N ALA A 373 -19.06 -24.05 -13.09
CA ALA A 373 -19.76 -25.34 -13.12
C ALA A 373 -20.18 -25.71 -14.56
N PRO A 374 -20.11 -27.00 -14.96
CA PRO A 374 -20.41 -27.45 -16.32
C PRO A 374 -21.72 -26.90 -16.90
N SER A 375 -22.77 -26.82 -16.07
CA SER A 375 -24.10 -26.35 -16.46
C SER A 375 -24.17 -24.90 -16.94
N LYS A 376 -23.19 -24.07 -16.58
CA LYS A 376 -23.13 -22.64 -16.94
C LYS A 376 -21.97 -22.31 -17.89
N ALA A 377 -21.06 -23.25 -18.10
CA ALA A 377 -19.81 -23.00 -18.81
C ALA A 377 -20.05 -22.65 -20.29
N GLU A 378 -20.87 -23.43 -20.99
CA GLU A 378 -21.18 -23.21 -22.40
C GLU A 378 -21.85 -21.86 -22.65
N GLY A 379 -22.93 -21.56 -21.92
CA GLY A 379 -23.65 -20.30 -22.10
C GLY A 379 -22.81 -19.06 -21.78
N LEU A 380 -21.93 -19.14 -20.76
CA LEU A 380 -21.02 -18.04 -20.46
C LEU A 380 -19.96 -17.87 -21.56
N ALA A 381 -19.36 -18.96 -22.02
CA ALA A 381 -18.33 -18.90 -23.05
C ALA A 381 -18.90 -18.41 -24.39
N ASP A 382 -20.13 -18.78 -24.72
CA ASP A 382 -20.87 -18.29 -25.88
C ASP A 382 -21.17 -16.80 -25.78
N LEU A 383 -21.66 -16.33 -24.63
CA LEU A 383 -21.88 -14.91 -24.39
C LEU A 383 -20.58 -14.12 -24.58
N VAL A 384 -19.48 -14.61 -24.02
CA VAL A 384 -18.16 -13.96 -24.16
C VAL A 384 -17.72 -13.94 -25.62
N TYR A 385 -17.91 -15.04 -26.35
CA TYR A 385 -17.59 -15.12 -27.78
C TYR A 385 -18.45 -14.16 -28.62
N GLU A 386 -19.75 -14.08 -28.35
CA GLU A 386 -20.64 -13.14 -29.04
C GLU A 386 -20.25 -11.69 -28.78
N THR A 387 -19.85 -11.34 -27.55
CA THR A 387 -19.33 -9.98 -27.27
C THR A 387 -18.01 -9.70 -27.97
N LEU A 388 -17.14 -10.70 -28.11
CA LEU A 388 -15.92 -10.59 -28.92
C LEU A 388 -16.27 -10.33 -30.40
N CYS A 389 -17.23 -11.06 -30.96
CA CYS A 389 -17.66 -10.88 -32.35
C CYS A 389 -18.41 -9.55 -32.59
N ALA A 390 -19.16 -9.06 -31.61
CA ALA A 390 -19.87 -7.78 -31.70
C ALA A 390 -18.90 -6.59 -31.86
N SER A 391 -17.65 -6.76 -31.42
CA SER A 391 -16.55 -5.80 -31.55
C SER A 391 -15.89 -5.82 -32.94
N SER A 392 -16.67 -6.10 -33.99
CA SER A 392 -16.21 -6.57 -35.30
C SER A 392 -15.17 -5.70 -36.01
N LYS A 393 -15.18 -4.37 -35.78
CA LYS A 393 -14.26 -3.42 -36.43
C LYS A 393 -12.80 -3.55 -35.96
N GLU A 394 -12.56 -4.17 -34.81
CA GLU A 394 -11.22 -4.34 -34.22
C GLU A 394 -10.83 -5.81 -34.06
N LEU A 395 -11.55 -6.75 -34.70
CA LEU A 395 -11.34 -8.20 -34.58
C LEU A 395 -9.86 -8.66 -34.63
N PRO A 396 -9.03 -8.21 -35.58
CA PRO A 396 -7.60 -8.60 -35.63
C PRO A 396 -6.78 -8.11 -34.43
N GLN A 397 -7.24 -7.05 -33.77
CA GLN A 397 -6.58 -6.43 -32.61
C GLN A 397 -7.05 -7.05 -31.29
N ILE A 398 -8.20 -7.73 -31.26
CA ILE A 398 -8.78 -8.30 -30.02
C ILE A 398 -8.77 -9.84 -30.00
N ALA A 399 -8.84 -10.49 -31.16
CA ALA A 399 -8.96 -11.94 -31.30
C ALA A 399 -7.73 -12.51 -32.02
N ASP A 400 -7.00 -13.35 -31.31
CA ASP A 400 -5.94 -14.21 -31.86
C ASP A 400 -6.10 -15.63 -31.31
N ALA A 401 -5.18 -16.51 -31.68
CA ALA A 401 -5.17 -17.88 -31.18
C ALA A 401 -5.06 -17.93 -29.64
N VAL A 402 -4.35 -16.98 -29.00
CA VAL A 402 -4.18 -16.96 -27.54
C VAL A 402 -5.48 -16.60 -26.82
N THR A 403 -6.24 -15.61 -27.33
CA THR A 403 -7.58 -15.25 -26.80
C THR A 403 -8.54 -16.43 -26.88
N LEU A 404 -8.63 -17.08 -28.04
CA LEU A 404 -9.50 -18.23 -28.22
C LEU A 404 -9.05 -19.44 -27.40
N ASN A 405 -7.74 -19.68 -27.29
CA ASN A 405 -7.16 -20.72 -26.41
C ASN A 405 -7.59 -20.51 -24.96
N ALA A 406 -7.53 -19.27 -24.45
CA ALA A 406 -7.91 -18.96 -23.07
C ALA A 406 -9.40 -19.25 -22.79
N MET A 407 -10.26 -19.00 -23.78
CA MET A 407 -11.70 -19.26 -23.67
C MET A 407 -12.02 -20.76 -23.72
N VAL A 408 -11.44 -21.47 -24.70
CA VAL A 408 -11.60 -22.92 -24.86
C VAL A 408 -10.97 -23.66 -23.66
N ALA A 409 -9.89 -23.14 -23.08
CA ALA A 409 -9.31 -23.65 -21.83
C ALA A 409 -10.31 -23.65 -20.68
N GLY A 410 -11.03 -22.53 -20.49
CA GLY A 410 -12.03 -22.42 -19.42
C GLY A 410 -13.14 -23.46 -19.57
N LEU A 411 -13.60 -23.69 -20.80
CA LEU A 411 -14.57 -24.75 -21.11
C LEU A 411 -14.01 -26.15 -20.84
N ALA A 412 -12.81 -26.46 -21.30
CA ALA A 412 -12.20 -27.77 -21.09
C ALA A 412 -11.98 -28.06 -19.59
N GLN A 413 -11.52 -27.07 -18.82
CA GLN A 413 -11.30 -27.16 -17.38
C GLN A 413 -12.60 -27.25 -16.57
N SER A 414 -13.69 -26.63 -17.04
CA SER A 414 -15.02 -26.79 -16.44
C SER A 414 -15.54 -28.23 -16.52
N GLY A 415 -15.03 -29.02 -17.48
CA GLY A 415 -15.43 -30.40 -17.73
C GLY A 415 -16.26 -30.61 -18.97
N CYS A 416 -16.67 -29.56 -19.68
CA CYS A 416 -17.40 -29.63 -20.94
C CYS A 416 -16.45 -29.82 -22.13
N VAL A 417 -15.73 -30.95 -22.15
CA VAL A 417 -14.65 -31.21 -23.13
C VAL A 417 -15.18 -31.36 -24.56
N GLU A 418 -16.35 -31.97 -24.75
CA GLU A 418 -16.99 -32.11 -26.06
C GLU A 418 -17.40 -30.74 -26.63
N ALA A 419 -17.98 -29.88 -25.78
CA ALA A 419 -18.28 -28.50 -26.15
C ALA A 419 -17.02 -27.71 -26.49
N ALA A 420 -15.94 -27.88 -25.71
CA ALA A 420 -14.65 -27.26 -25.97
C ALA A 420 -14.09 -27.68 -27.34
N MET A 421 -14.16 -28.97 -27.71
CA MET A 421 -13.78 -29.46 -29.04
C MET A 421 -14.65 -28.86 -30.15
N MET A 422 -15.97 -28.79 -29.96
CA MET A 422 -16.86 -28.15 -30.93
C MET A 422 -16.55 -26.66 -31.12
N ARG A 423 -16.10 -25.96 -30.08
CA ARG A 423 -15.77 -24.53 -30.16
C ARG A 423 -14.39 -24.28 -30.71
N LEU A 424 -13.45 -25.20 -30.48
CA LEU A 424 -12.16 -25.21 -31.16
C LEU A 424 -12.31 -25.27 -32.70
N THR A 425 -13.33 -25.95 -33.23
CA THR A 425 -13.59 -25.96 -34.67
C THR A 425 -14.41 -24.74 -35.10
N THR A 426 -15.58 -24.53 -34.50
CA THR A 426 -16.55 -23.53 -34.97
C THR A 426 -16.07 -22.08 -34.81
N TRP A 427 -15.42 -21.72 -33.69
CA TRP A 427 -14.96 -20.35 -33.46
C TRP A 427 -13.76 -19.98 -34.33
N TYR A 428 -12.81 -20.91 -34.47
CA TYR A 428 -11.61 -20.70 -35.28
C TYR A 428 -11.95 -20.59 -36.76
N ASP A 429 -12.79 -21.50 -37.26
CA ASP A 429 -13.19 -21.50 -38.67
C ASP A 429 -14.03 -20.24 -39.00
N ARG A 430 -14.87 -19.76 -38.07
CA ARG A 430 -15.68 -18.54 -38.26
C ARG A 430 -14.85 -17.25 -38.23
N LEU A 431 -13.80 -17.19 -37.41
CA LEU A 431 -12.92 -16.02 -37.32
C LEU A 431 -11.71 -16.10 -38.25
N GLU A 432 -11.60 -17.18 -39.03
CA GLU A 432 -10.46 -17.47 -39.91
C GLU A 432 -9.10 -17.42 -39.17
N ILE A 433 -9.10 -17.77 -37.88
CA ILE A 433 -7.89 -17.82 -37.07
C ILE A 433 -7.28 -19.22 -37.19
N PRO A 434 -5.99 -19.36 -37.54
CA PRO A 434 -5.35 -20.66 -37.61
C PRO A 434 -5.21 -21.26 -36.21
N ARG A 435 -5.57 -22.53 -36.08
CA ARG A 435 -5.35 -23.31 -34.86
C ARG A 435 -3.85 -23.57 -34.69
N THR A 436 -3.41 -23.64 -33.43
CA THR A 436 -2.02 -23.89 -33.07
C THR A 436 -1.91 -25.18 -32.27
N VAL A 437 -0.70 -25.71 -32.08
CA VAL A 437 -0.48 -26.89 -31.23
C VAL A 437 -1.00 -26.64 -29.81
N ASP A 438 -0.85 -25.42 -29.29
CA ASP A 438 -1.37 -25.04 -27.98
C ASP A 438 -2.91 -25.04 -27.92
N SER A 439 -3.59 -24.74 -29.03
CA SER A 439 -5.04 -24.81 -29.13
C SER A 439 -5.58 -26.22 -28.87
N TYR A 440 -4.88 -27.23 -29.40
CA TYR A 440 -5.19 -28.63 -29.15
C TYR A 440 -4.76 -29.07 -27.74
N ALA A 441 -3.56 -28.69 -27.31
CA ALA A 441 -3.01 -29.07 -26.01
C ALA A 441 -3.91 -28.64 -24.84
N VAL A 442 -4.50 -27.46 -24.93
CA VAL A 442 -5.42 -26.91 -23.93
C VAL A 442 -6.67 -27.80 -23.74
N VAL A 443 -7.31 -28.25 -24.82
CA VAL A 443 -8.49 -29.12 -24.74
C VAL A 443 -8.10 -30.51 -24.25
N LEU A 444 -6.99 -31.04 -24.76
CA LEU A 444 -6.46 -32.36 -24.37
C LEU A 444 -6.14 -32.45 -22.87
N ALA A 445 -5.60 -31.37 -22.29
CA ALA A 445 -5.38 -31.30 -20.85
C ALA A 445 -6.70 -31.43 -20.05
N GLY A 446 -7.81 -30.91 -20.57
CA GLY A 446 -9.15 -31.08 -20.00
C GLY A 446 -9.73 -32.49 -20.14
N CYS A 447 -9.29 -33.27 -21.14
CA CYS A 447 -9.69 -34.68 -21.31
C CYS A 447 -9.19 -35.58 -20.17
N VAL A 448 -8.00 -35.30 -19.63
CA VAL A 448 -7.32 -36.10 -18.59
C VAL A 448 -8.22 -36.35 -17.36
N PRO A 449 -8.73 -35.32 -16.66
CA PRO A 449 -9.57 -35.54 -15.47
C PRO A 449 -10.89 -36.25 -15.78
N ARG A 450 -11.40 -36.14 -17.01
CA ARG A 450 -12.65 -36.77 -17.45
C ARG A 450 -12.47 -38.17 -18.01
N ARG A 451 -11.23 -38.64 -18.16
CA ARG A 451 -10.88 -39.94 -18.78
C ARG A 451 -11.51 -40.11 -20.17
N ASN A 452 -11.73 -39.01 -20.89
CA ASN A 452 -12.39 -39.05 -22.19
C ASN A 452 -11.36 -39.28 -23.30
N LYS A 453 -11.05 -40.55 -23.58
CA LYS A 453 -10.07 -40.95 -24.61
C LYS A 453 -10.58 -40.70 -26.03
N THR A 454 -11.87 -40.90 -26.28
CA THR A 454 -12.44 -40.78 -27.63
C THR A 454 -12.27 -39.37 -28.18
N VAL A 455 -12.59 -38.35 -27.38
CA VAL A 455 -12.38 -36.94 -27.76
C VAL A 455 -10.90 -36.63 -27.93
N ALA A 456 -10.03 -37.19 -27.09
CA ALA A 456 -8.59 -36.98 -27.19
C ALA A 456 -7.98 -37.53 -28.50
N GLU A 457 -8.41 -38.72 -28.93
CA GLU A 457 -7.97 -39.31 -30.20
C GLU A 457 -8.48 -38.52 -31.41
N VAL A 458 -9.74 -38.07 -31.38
CA VAL A 458 -10.31 -37.22 -32.45
C VAL A 458 -9.55 -35.89 -32.56
N LEU A 459 -9.19 -35.27 -31.43
CA LEU A 459 -8.40 -34.04 -31.44
C LEU A 459 -6.99 -34.28 -32.00
N LEU A 460 -6.35 -35.40 -31.64
CA LEU A 460 -5.03 -35.74 -32.16
C LEU A 460 -5.06 -36.00 -33.68
N SER A 461 -6.07 -36.72 -34.18
CA SER A 461 -6.23 -36.98 -35.62
C SER A 461 -6.54 -35.68 -36.38
N GLN A 462 -7.39 -34.80 -35.83
CA GLN A 462 -7.64 -33.48 -36.42
C GLN A 462 -6.35 -32.65 -36.52
N MET A 463 -5.52 -32.65 -35.47
CA MET A 463 -4.26 -31.91 -35.45
C MET A 463 -3.26 -32.43 -36.50
N LEU A 464 -3.14 -33.75 -36.65
CA LEU A 464 -2.20 -34.39 -37.58
C LEU A 464 -2.69 -34.36 -39.03
N ASP A 465 -3.95 -34.73 -39.27
CA ASP A 465 -4.47 -34.98 -40.61
C ASP A 465 -5.03 -33.71 -41.26
N LYS A 466 -5.79 -32.91 -40.50
CA LYS A 466 -6.45 -31.69 -41.01
C LYS A 466 -5.50 -30.50 -40.99
N ASP A 467 -4.89 -30.22 -39.85
CA ASP A 467 -4.07 -29.01 -39.66
C ASP A 467 -2.57 -29.24 -39.91
N ARG A 468 -2.15 -30.51 -40.04
CA ARG A 468 -0.75 -30.90 -40.30
C ARG A 468 0.24 -30.33 -39.28
N LEU A 469 -0.19 -30.27 -38.02
CA LEU A 469 0.62 -29.77 -36.91
C LEU A 469 1.29 -30.93 -36.17
N GLN A 470 2.57 -30.74 -35.80
CA GLN A 470 3.31 -31.75 -35.05
C GLN A 470 3.00 -31.65 -33.55
N PRO A 471 2.75 -32.79 -32.86
CA PRO A 471 2.51 -32.78 -31.43
C PRO A 471 3.73 -32.29 -30.66
N ASN A 472 3.53 -31.39 -29.71
CA ASN A 472 4.58 -31.01 -28.78
C ASN A 472 4.54 -31.92 -27.53
N LYS A 473 5.50 -31.68 -26.62
CA LYS A 473 5.59 -32.38 -25.33
C LYS A 473 4.25 -32.44 -24.58
N ARG A 474 3.51 -31.32 -24.49
CA ARG A 474 2.24 -31.22 -23.76
C ARG A 474 1.15 -32.11 -24.35
N VAL A 475 1.07 -32.18 -25.67
CA VAL A 475 0.10 -33.04 -26.37
C VAL A 475 0.40 -34.52 -26.05
N TYR A 476 1.65 -34.96 -26.21
CA TYR A 476 2.03 -36.33 -25.89
C TYR A 476 1.77 -36.70 -24.42
N GLU A 477 2.16 -35.83 -23.49
CA GLU A 477 1.92 -36.06 -22.07
C GLU A 477 0.42 -36.19 -21.77
N SER A 478 -0.42 -35.35 -22.35
CA SER A 478 -1.88 -35.43 -22.20
C SER A 478 -2.43 -36.75 -22.74
N MET A 479 -1.98 -37.20 -23.93
CA MET A 479 -2.40 -38.47 -24.52
C MET A 479 -1.95 -39.68 -23.69
N ILE A 480 -0.72 -39.66 -23.16
CA ILE A 480 -0.20 -40.68 -22.25
C ILE A 480 -1.08 -40.72 -20.99
N HIS A 481 -1.32 -39.58 -20.35
CA HIS A 481 -2.10 -39.52 -19.11
C HIS A 481 -3.56 -39.96 -19.30
N VAL A 482 -4.23 -39.55 -20.38
CA VAL A 482 -5.59 -40.03 -20.71
C VAL A 482 -5.60 -41.54 -20.92
N SER A 483 -4.59 -42.09 -21.60
CA SER A 483 -4.48 -43.53 -21.90
C SER A 483 -4.19 -44.36 -20.65
N LEU A 484 -3.35 -43.88 -19.74
CA LEU A 484 -3.08 -44.54 -18.46
C LEU A 484 -4.32 -44.68 -17.57
N LEU A 485 -5.29 -43.78 -17.73
CA LEU A 485 -6.55 -43.80 -16.97
C LEU A 485 -7.59 -44.78 -17.55
N GLN A 486 -7.35 -45.33 -18.74
CA GLN A 486 -8.23 -46.32 -19.37
C GLN A 486 -7.97 -47.74 -18.85
N PRO A 487 -8.94 -48.67 -18.99
CA PRO A 487 -8.73 -50.08 -18.68
C PRO A 487 -7.58 -50.69 -19.49
N ASN A 488 -7.52 -50.40 -20.79
CA ASN A 488 -6.38 -50.73 -21.64
C ASN A 488 -5.46 -49.51 -21.74
N TYR A 489 -4.24 -49.63 -21.21
CA TYR A 489 -3.27 -48.54 -21.16
C TYR A 489 -2.08 -48.74 -22.11
N GLU A 490 -2.13 -49.71 -23.03
CA GLU A 490 -1.05 -49.98 -23.99
C GLU A 490 -0.76 -48.78 -24.88
N ASP A 491 -1.79 -48.01 -25.24
CA ASP A 491 -1.64 -46.80 -26.06
C ASP A 491 -0.73 -45.76 -25.38
N ALA A 492 -0.63 -45.77 -24.04
CA ALA A 492 0.30 -44.90 -23.32
C ALA A 492 1.76 -45.19 -23.70
N PHE A 493 2.13 -46.45 -23.96
CA PHE A 493 3.48 -46.82 -24.40
C PHE A 493 3.69 -46.49 -25.87
N VAL A 494 2.67 -46.65 -26.72
CA VAL A 494 2.72 -46.23 -28.12
C VAL A 494 3.03 -44.74 -28.22
N TYR A 495 2.33 -43.91 -27.45
CA TYR A 495 2.59 -42.47 -27.40
C TYR A 495 3.94 -42.12 -26.77
N LEU A 496 4.39 -42.87 -25.75
CA LEU A 496 5.71 -42.68 -25.14
C LEU A 496 6.84 -42.99 -26.13
N GLU A 497 6.71 -44.07 -26.91
CA GLU A 497 7.68 -44.43 -27.94
C GLU A 497 7.67 -43.41 -29.07
N ALA A 498 6.49 -42.98 -29.55
CA ALA A 498 6.37 -41.92 -30.54
C ALA A 498 7.00 -40.60 -30.06
N MET A 499 6.84 -40.25 -28.78
CA MET A 499 7.47 -39.07 -28.18
C MET A 499 9.01 -39.19 -28.18
N LYS A 500 9.55 -40.39 -27.88
CA LYS A 500 10.99 -40.67 -27.89
C LYS A 500 11.59 -40.67 -29.29
N THR A 501 10.89 -41.21 -30.29
CA THR A 501 11.39 -41.24 -31.68
C THR A 501 11.53 -39.83 -32.27
N GLN A 502 10.69 -38.89 -31.81
CA GLN A 502 10.81 -37.46 -32.15
C GLN A 502 11.88 -36.72 -31.33
N GLY A 503 12.61 -37.41 -30.45
CA GLY A 503 13.64 -36.80 -29.60
C GLY A 503 13.08 -35.95 -28.46
N ILE A 504 11.77 -36.04 -28.16
CA ILE A 504 11.15 -35.29 -27.07
C ILE A 504 11.30 -36.09 -25.78
N VAL A 505 11.95 -35.50 -24.78
CA VAL A 505 12.14 -36.13 -23.47
C VAL A 505 10.89 -35.94 -22.60
N PRO A 506 10.23 -37.01 -22.14
CA PRO A 506 9.08 -36.92 -21.23
C PRO A 506 9.45 -36.34 -19.87
N ASP A 507 8.50 -35.67 -19.20
CA ASP A 507 8.71 -35.22 -17.84
C ASP A 507 8.78 -36.36 -16.81
N TRP A 508 9.47 -36.09 -15.70
CA TRP A 508 9.62 -37.06 -14.62
C TRP A 508 8.26 -37.47 -14.05
N ARG A 509 7.29 -36.54 -14.05
CA ARG A 509 5.91 -36.79 -13.62
C ARG A 509 5.21 -37.79 -14.52
N THR A 510 5.40 -37.69 -15.83
CA THR A 510 4.83 -38.62 -16.81
C THR A 510 5.40 -40.02 -16.62
N PHE A 511 6.72 -40.16 -16.45
CA PHE A 511 7.33 -41.45 -16.12
C PHE A 511 6.86 -42.00 -14.76
N ALA A 512 6.73 -41.15 -13.74
CA ALA A 512 6.21 -41.55 -12.44
C ALA A 512 4.76 -42.07 -12.53
N SER A 513 3.92 -41.41 -13.33
CA SER A 513 2.53 -41.85 -13.55
C SER A 513 2.45 -43.18 -14.30
N ILE A 514 3.31 -43.41 -15.30
CA ILE A 514 3.43 -44.71 -15.97
C ILE A 514 3.87 -45.79 -14.97
N ALA A 515 4.94 -45.54 -14.21
CA ALA A 515 5.47 -46.50 -13.24
C ALA A 515 4.44 -46.88 -12.17
N ARG A 516 3.69 -45.89 -11.64
CA ARG A 516 2.60 -46.14 -10.67
C ARG A 516 1.48 -46.98 -11.29
N ARG A 517 1.08 -46.68 -12.53
CA ARG A 517 0.03 -47.45 -13.22
C ARG A 517 0.47 -48.89 -13.46
N CYS A 518 1.69 -49.11 -13.93
CA CYS A 518 2.26 -50.45 -14.11
C CYS A 518 2.31 -51.23 -12.80
N ALA A 519 2.83 -50.62 -11.72
CA ALA A 519 2.92 -51.28 -10.42
C ALA A 519 1.54 -51.70 -9.90
N ARG A 520 0.54 -50.81 -10.01
CA ARG A 520 -0.85 -51.11 -9.61
C ARG A 520 -1.49 -52.24 -10.42
N MET A 521 -1.10 -52.39 -11.69
CA MET A 521 -1.59 -53.47 -12.57
C MET A 521 -0.71 -54.73 -12.51
N HIS A 522 0.25 -54.79 -11.58
CA HIS A 522 1.24 -55.86 -11.45
C HIS A 522 2.03 -56.14 -12.75
N ASP A 523 2.32 -55.08 -13.50
CA ASP A 523 3.07 -55.15 -14.74
C ASP A 523 4.58 -55.00 -14.48
N GLY A 524 5.35 -55.99 -14.92
CA GLY A 524 6.82 -56.03 -14.79
C GLY A 524 7.55 -54.89 -15.51
N ARG A 525 6.88 -54.14 -16.39
CA ARG A 525 7.41 -52.92 -17.01
C ARG A 525 7.67 -51.79 -16.02
N ALA A 526 7.06 -51.80 -14.82
CA ALA A 526 7.27 -50.77 -13.79
C ALA A 526 8.77 -50.56 -13.46
N ASN A 527 9.51 -51.66 -13.26
CA ASN A 527 10.93 -51.61 -12.94
C ASN A 527 11.79 -51.09 -14.10
N LYS A 528 11.40 -51.42 -15.35
CA LYS A 528 12.06 -50.92 -16.56
C LYS A 528 11.91 -49.41 -16.68
N VAL A 529 10.72 -48.88 -16.38
CA VAL A 529 10.48 -47.42 -16.39
C VAL A 529 11.37 -46.70 -15.37
N ILE A 530 11.52 -47.26 -14.16
CA ILE A 530 12.41 -46.69 -13.13
C ILE A 530 13.88 -46.74 -13.56
N GLU A 531 14.32 -47.82 -14.21
CA GLU A 531 15.68 -47.92 -14.75
C GLU A 531 15.94 -46.87 -15.84
N GLU A 532 14.98 -46.67 -16.74
CA GLU A 532 15.05 -45.62 -17.76
C GLU A 532 15.11 -44.21 -17.13
N MET A 533 14.32 -43.93 -16.09
CA MET A 533 14.41 -42.67 -15.34
C MET A 533 15.82 -42.44 -14.76
N ARG A 534 16.48 -43.49 -14.25
CA ARG A 534 17.86 -43.40 -13.74
C ARG A 534 18.87 -43.15 -14.85
N LYS A 535 18.73 -43.82 -16.00
CA LYS A 535 19.60 -43.59 -17.19
C LYS A 535 19.52 -42.14 -17.66
N LEU A 536 18.31 -41.58 -17.66
CA LEU A 536 18.06 -40.19 -18.02
C LEU A 536 18.43 -39.18 -16.92
N LYS A 537 19.03 -39.63 -15.80
CA LYS A 537 19.39 -38.80 -14.63
C LYS A 537 18.22 -38.00 -14.06
N MET A 538 16.99 -38.53 -14.17
CA MET A 538 15.79 -37.88 -13.65
C MET A 538 15.64 -38.15 -12.15
N ALA A 539 14.97 -37.23 -11.45
CA ALA A 539 14.70 -37.39 -10.02
C ALA A 539 13.74 -38.56 -9.77
N VAL A 540 14.27 -39.67 -9.24
CA VAL A 540 13.47 -40.80 -8.76
C VAL A 540 13.26 -40.62 -7.27
N THR A 541 12.04 -40.27 -6.86
CA THR A 541 11.73 -40.02 -5.46
C THR A 541 11.71 -41.32 -4.65
N PRO A 542 12.19 -41.31 -3.39
CA PRO A 542 12.12 -42.49 -2.52
C PRO A 542 10.70 -43.05 -2.37
N ALA A 543 9.70 -42.17 -2.34
CA ALA A 543 8.29 -42.53 -2.29
C ALA A 543 7.79 -43.30 -3.52
N LEU A 544 8.31 -42.96 -4.71
CA LEU A 544 7.97 -43.71 -5.93
C LEU A 544 8.62 -45.09 -5.92
N LEU A 545 9.87 -45.20 -5.44
CA LEU A 545 10.57 -46.48 -5.31
C LEU A 545 9.87 -47.41 -4.32
N SER A 546 9.53 -46.91 -3.13
CA SER A 546 8.81 -47.69 -2.12
C SER A 546 7.45 -48.13 -2.64
N TYR A 547 6.75 -47.27 -3.40
CA TYR A 547 5.46 -47.62 -4.01
C TYR A 547 5.59 -48.72 -5.06
N VAL A 548 6.60 -48.67 -5.93
CA VAL A 548 6.80 -49.74 -6.94
C VAL A 548 7.23 -51.05 -6.26
N GLN A 549 8.05 -50.97 -5.21
CA GLN A 549 8.50 -52.14 -4.45
C GLN A 549 7.39 -52.83 -3.64
N SER A 550 6.41 -52.08 -3.11
CA SER A 550 5.29 -52.68 -2.37
C SER A 550 4.44 -53.65 -3.20
N PHE A 551 4.39 -53.47 -4.52
CA PHE A 551 3.72 -54.39 -5.44
C PHE A 551 4.65 -55.48 -6.00
N GLY A 552 5.96 -55.34 -5.80
CA GLY A 552 6.97 -56.36 -6.11
C GLY A 552 7.10 -57.44 -5.03
N ASP A 553 6.81 -57.09 -3.77
CA ASP A 553 7.06 -57.94 -2.59
C ASP A 553 5.83 -58.66 -2.01
N SER A 554 4.61 -58.49 -2.55
CA SER A 554 3.38 -59.05 -1.98
C SER A 554 2.83 -60.28 -2.70
N SER A 555 3.23 -61.45 -2.21
CA SER A 555 2.40 -62.67 -2.15
C SER A 555 1.35 -62.58 -1.03
N SER A 556 0.78 -61.40 -0.76
CA SER A 556 -0.19 -61.21 0.32
C SER A 556 -1.31 -60.28 -0.14
N SER A 557 -2.47 -60.90 -0.31
CA SER A 557 -3.78 -60.29 -0.47
C SER A 557 -4.10 -59.34 0.69
N SER A 558 -4.32 -58.07 0.39
CA SER A 558 -5.22 -57.22 1.17
C SER A 558 -5.92 -56.23 0.24
N SER A 559 -7.24 -56.16 0.39
CA SER A 559 -8.21 -55.40 -0.39
C SER A 559 -7.87 -53.90 -0.56
N PRO A 560 -8.19 -53.28 -1.71
CA PRO A 560 -7.97 -51.85 -1.93
C PRO A 560 -9.22 -51.03 -1.57
N ASP A 561 -9.38 -50.65 -0.29
CA ASP A 561 -10.31 -49.58 0.11
C ASP A 561 -9.55 -48.23 0.15
N ASP A 562 -9.88 -47.33 -0.80
CA ASP A 562 -9.64 -45.86 -0.84
C ASP A 562 -8.19 -45.33 -0.56
N PRO A 563 -7.79 -44.05 -0.79
CA PRO A 563 -8.23 -42.95 -1.66
C PRO A 563 -7.01 -42.40 -2.48
N THR A 564 -6.71 -42.91 -3.68
CA THR A 564 -5.44 -42.51 -4.39
C THR A 564 -5.59 -42.22 -5.89
N LEU A 565 -6.82 -42.21 -6.41
CA LEU A 565 -7.12 -41.64 -7.73
C LEU A 565 -6.79 -40.13 -7.82
N SER A 566 -6.76 -39.46 -6.65
CA SER A 566 -6.21 -38.12 -6.50
C SER A 566 -4.75 -38.06 -6.93
N THR A 567 -3.88 -39.03 -6.63
CA THR A 567 -2.44 -38.90 -6.95
C THR A 567 -2.08 -38.87 -8.44
N ILE A 568 -2.92 -39.40 -9.34
CA ILE A 568 -2.73 -39.23 -10.79
C ILE A 568 -3.25 -37.85 -11.23
N LEU A 569 -4.35 -37.37 -10.62
CA LEU A 569 -4.93 -36.04 -10.85
C LEU A 569 -4.11 -34.89 -10.21
N ASP A 570 -3.53 -35.10 -9.04
CA ASP A 570 -2.62 -34.22 -8.28
C ASP A 570 -1.23 -34.18 -8.91
N SER A 571 -0.90 -35.19 -9.74
CA SER A 571 0.31 -35.20 -10.55
C SER A 571 0.14 -34.53 -11.92
N ASN A 572 -1.06 -34.01 -12.21
CA ASN A 572 -1.32 -33.27 -13.44
C ASN A 572 -0.49 -31.97 -13.41
N PRO A 573 0.50 -31.77 -14.30
CA PRO A 573 1.29 -30.55 -14.33
C PRO A 573 0.46 -29.30 -14.71
N PHE A 574 -0.83 -29.47 -15.01
CA PHE A 574 -1.74 -28.45 -15.51
C PHE A 574 -2.80 -27.99 -14.51
N THR A 575 -2.80 -28.50 -13.26
CA THR A 575 -3.48 -27.82 -12.15
C THR A 575 -2.54 -26.76 -11.57
N VAL A 576 -2.74 -25.51 -11.98
CA VAL A 576 -2.18 -24.32 -11.34
C VAL A 576 -3.25 -23.66 -10.49
#